data_AF-A0A6M3XJQ4-F1
#
_entry.id   AF-A0A6M3XJQ4-F1
#
_cell.length_a   1.000
_cell.length_b   1.000
_cell.length_c   1.000
_cell.angle_alpha   90.00
_cell.angle_beta   90.00
_cell.angle_gamma   90.00
#
_symmetry.space_group_name_H-M   'P 1'
#
loop_
_entity.id
_entity.type
_entity.pdbx_description
1 polymer ?
#
loop_
_entity_poly.entity_id
_entity_poly.type
_entity_poly.pdbx_seq_one_letter_code
_entity_poly.pdbx_strand_id
1 'polypeptide(L)'
;MLDPDEAIEEFIELVRTYLPEHEREILNGDRGHKLSTFVRLFSEKYFPLSINEDWFFNLEQGEYGLGDFCYILPVELMGFSDMLYEELAGCDNGQAMMTALIECPYERGRRGNERTPFLEEAAKVAGKELVSKIPEHGWTPAQLHALVDNTRYAGLADWADWLRGETGSCQLNASYDWYEMESWSEGLVQQLTEEYPELLRVQESVNNMVAWLNRMPAEHFSELLEFLLARQKKIKLPPGPDEVKPGKKTLMEIFDDDEDGDE
;
A
#
# COMPACT_ATOMS: atom_id res chain seq x y z
N MET A 1 29.04 -5.34 4.53
CA MET A 1 29.52 -5.03 3.17
C MET A 1 30.39 -6.19 2.72
N LEU A 2 29.95 -6.95 1.72
CA LEU A 2 30.72 -8.06 1.17
C LEU A 2 32.00 -7.58 0.52
N ASP A 3 33.01 -8.45 0.51
CA ASP A 3 34.14 -8.25 -0.40
C ASP A 3 33.64 -8.27 -1.86
N PRO A 4 34.23 -7.49 -2.78
CA PRO A 4 33.77 -7.44 -4.16
C PRO A 4 33.75 -8.79 -4.89
N ASP A 5 34.61 -9.74 -4.50
CA ASP A 5 34.63 -11.08 -5.09
C ASP A 5 33.49 -11.94 -4.54
N GLU A 6 33.23 -11.88 -3.23
CA GLU A 6 32.09 -12.57 -2.59
C GLU A 6 30.75 -12.06 -3.15
N ALA A 7 30.60 -10.75 -3.36
CA ALA A 7 29.41 -10.16 -3.98
C ALA A 7 29.15 -10.67 -5.41
N ILE A 8 30.20 -11.01 -6.16
CA ILE A 8 30.06 -11.60 -7.50
C ILE A 8 29.61 -13.06 -7.39
N GLU A 9 30.16 -13.83 -6.45
CA GLU A 9 29.76 -15.22 -6.22
C GLU A 9 28.28 -15.31 -5.80
N GLU A 10 27.85 -14.50 -4.85
CA GLU A 10 26.43 -14.43 -4.42
C GLU A 10 25.51 -14.02 -5.58
N PHE A 11 25.91 -13.05 -6.40
CA PHE A 11 25.12 -12.66 -7.57
C PHE A 11 25.00 -13.79 -8.60
N ILE A 12 26.07 -14.56 -8.82
CA ILE A 12 26.02 -15.73 -9.70
C ILE A 12 25.03 -16.77 -9.17
N GLU A 13 24.99 -16.99 -7.85
CA GLU A 13 24.02 -17.91 -7.25
C GLU A 13 22.58 -17.39 -7.38
N LEU A 14 22.33 -16.09 -7.25
CA LEU A 14 21.02 -15.50 -7.57
C LEU A 14 20.62 -15.74 -9.03
N VAL A 15 21.55 -15.53 -9.97
CA VAL A 15 21.32 -15.79 -11.40
C VAL A 15 20.95 -17.25 -11.63
N ARG A 16 21.68 -18.19 -11.04
CA ARG A 16 21.42 -19.63 -11.19
C ARG A 16 20.13 -20.09 -10.54
N THR A 17 19.74 -19.44 -9.45
CA THR A 17 18.50 -19.76 -8.73
C THR A 17 17.27 -19.30 -9.52
N TYR A 18 17.25 -18.05 -9.99
CA TYR A 18 16.04 -17.45 -10.55
C TYR A 18 16.00 -17.42 -12.09
N LEU A 19 17.15 -17.33 -12.75
CA LEU A 19 17.27 -17.17 -14.21
C LEU A 19 18.39 -18.04 -14.82
N PRO A 20 18.47 -19.36 -14.51
CA PRO A 20 19.55 -20.21 -14.99
C PRO A 20 19.63 -20.27 -16.53
N GLU A 21 18.49 -20.16 -17.20
CA GLU A 21 18.39 -20.13 -18.67
C GLU A 21 19.07 -18.89 -19.31
N HIS A 22 19.26 -17.82 -18.54
CA HIS A 22 19.87 -16.57 -18.98
C HIS A 22 21.26 -16.31 -18.38
N GLU A 23 21.88 -17.28 -17.68
CA GLU A 23 23.15 -17.07 -16.97
C GLU A 23 24.23 -16.43 -17.84
N ARG A 24 24.42 -16.96 -19.06
CA ARG A 24 25.44 -16.43 -19.99
C ARG A 24 25.13 -15.01 -20.47
N GLU A 25 23.85 -14.68 -20.66
CA GLU A 25 23.41 -13.35 -21.09
C GLU A 25 23.67 -12.34 -19.98
N ILE A 26 23.23 -12.66 -18.76
CA ILE A 26 23.33 -11.79 -17.59
C ILE A 26 24.80 -11.56 -17.23
N LEU A 27 25.63 -12.61 -17.17
CA LEU A 27 27.02 -12.51 -16.72
C LEU A 27 27.98 -11.87 -17.74
N ASN A 28 27.50 -11.53 -18.94
CA ASN A 28 28.32 -10.97 -20.01
C ASN A 28 28.30 -9.43 -20.00
N GLY A 29 29.24 -8.79 -19.32
CA GLY A 29 29.38 -7.34 -19.32
C GLY A 29 30.04 -6.81 -18.04
N ASP A 30 30.00 -5.49 -17.86
CA ASP A 30 30.34 -4.87 -16.57
C ASP A 30 29.23 -5.06 -15.53
N ARG A 31 29.44 -4.57 -14.30
CA ARG A 31 28.51 -4.73 -13.19
C ARG A 31 27.14 -4.10 -13.45
N GLY A 32 27.09 -2.90 -14.03
CA GLY A 32 25.84 -2.22 -14.34
C GLY A 32 25.04 -2.96 -15.40
N HIS A 33 25.73 -3.49 -16.42
CA HIS A 33 25.10 -4.33 -17.44
C HIS A 33 24.54 -5.64 -16.87
N LYS A 34 25.30 -6.31 -16.00
CA LYS A 34 24.85 -7.54 -15.30
C LYS A 34 23.58 -7.30 -14.52
N LEU A 35 23.57 -6.28 -13.66
CA LEU A 35 22.43 -5.97 -12.81
C LEU A 35 21.21 -5.55 -13.65
N SER A 36 21.36 -4.61 -14.57
CA SER A 36 20.24 -4.16 -15.42
C SER A 36 19.63 -5.30 -16.26
N THR A 37 20.46 -6.20 -16.76
CA THR A 37 20.01 -7.39 -17.50
C THR A 37 19.28 -8.38 -16.60
N PHE A 38 19.81 -8.66 -15.40
CA PHE A 38 19.12 -9.49 -14.39
C PHE A 38 17.76 -8.90 -14.03
N VAL A 39 17.71 -7.61 -13.69
CA VAL A 39 16.50 -6.90 -13.25
C VAL A 39 15.41 -6.98 -14.31
N ARG A 40 15.76 -6.69 -15.56
CA ARG A 40 14.83 -6.77 -16.69
C ARG A 40 14.26 -8.19 -16.84
N LEU A 41 15.13 -9.20 -16.93
CA LEU A 41 14.70 -10.58 -17.14
C LEU A 41 13.94 -11.16 -15.95
N PHE A 42 14.33 -10.78 -14.73
CA PHE A 42 13.62 -11.16 -13.50
C PHE A 42 12.21 -10.56 -13.51
N SER A 43 12.10 -9.27 -13.84
CA SER A 43 10.83 -8.54 -13.87
C SER A 43 9.90 -9.03 -14.97
N GLU A 44 10.44 -9.56 -16.08
CA GLU A 44 9.66 -10.20 -17.14
C GLU A 44 9.06 -11.56 -16.70
N LYS A 45 9.71 -12.26 -15.76
CA LYS A 45 9.34 -13.62 -15.33
C LYS A 45 8.55 -13.66 -14.03
N TYR A 46 8.86 -12.77 -13.10
CA TYR A 46 8.34 -12.73 -11.73
C TYR A 46 7.52 -11.45 -11.53
N PHE A 47 8.06 -10.47 -10.82
CA PHE A 47 7.47 -9.15 -10.57
C PHE A 47 8.54 -8.06 -10.71
N PRO A 48 8.15 -6.78 -10.92
CA PRO A 48 9.11 -5.69 -11.04
C PRO A 48 9.92 -5.48 -9.76
N LEU A 49 11.23 -5.42 -9.92
CA LEU A 49 12.13 -5.01 -8.85
C LEU A 49 12.16 -3.49 -8.72
N SER A 50 12.07 -2.97 -7.48
CA SER A 50 12.15 -1.53 -7.20
C SER A 50 13.59 -1.06 -7.15
N ILE A 51 14.18 -0.93 -8.33
CA ILE A 51 15.51 -0.34 -8.50
C ILE A 51 15.34 0.98 -9.23
N ASN A 52 15.52 2.08 -8.49
CA ASN A 52 15.43 3.43 -9.03
C ASN A 52 16.77 3.91 -9.60
N GLU A 53 16.76 5.06 -10.28
CA GLU A 53 17.97 5.69 -10.83
C GLU A 53 19.01 5.98 -9.74
N ASP A 54 18.57 6.29 -8.52
CA ASP A 54 19.47 6.52 -7.38
C ASP A 54 20.23 5.26 -6.99
N TRP A 55 19.60 4.08 -7.06
CA TRP A 55 20.28 2.80 -6.85
C TRP A 55 21.39 2.58 -7.88
N PHE A 56 21.11 2.82 -9.17
CA PHE A 56 22.12 2.70 -10.23
C PHE A 56 23.21 3.76 -10.11
N PHE A 57 22.84 5.01 -9.80
CA PHE A 57 23.78 6.11 -9.59
C PHE A 57 24.72 5.82 -8.41
N ASN A 58 24.17 5.33 -7.30
CA ASN A 58 24.95 4.98 -6.12
C ASN A 58 25.80 3.72 -6.33
N LEU A 59 25.38 2.79 -7.20
CA LEU A 59 26.21 1.67 -7.67
C LEU A 59 27.43 2.15 -8.46
N GLU A 60 27.28 3.17 -9.30
CA GLU A 60 28.37 3.79 -10.04
C GLU A 60 29.32 4.58 -9.14
N GLN A 61 28.80 5.21 -8.07
CA GLN A 61 29.59 5.93 -7.06
C GLN A 61 30.23 5.01 -5.99
N GLY A 62 29.82 3.73 -5.94
CA GLY A 62 30.31 2.74 -4.97
C GLY A 62 29.72 2.88 -3.56
N GLU A 63 28.60 3.59 -3.43
CA GLU A 63 27.85 3.75 -2.17
C GLU A 63 26.89 2.59 -1.90
N TYR A 64 26.30 2.03 -2.97
CA TYR A 64 25.63 0.73 -2.95
C TYR A 64 26.42 -0.24 -3.82
N GLY A 65 26.55 -1.49 -3.39
CA GLY A 65 27.29 -2.51 -4.09
C GLY A 65 26.38 -3.61 -4.64
N LEU A 66 26.93 -4.42 -5.56
CA LEU A 66 26.33 -5.69 -5.94
C LEU A 66 26.04 -6.57 -4.69
N GLY A 67 26.84 -6.42 -3.63
CA GLY A 67 26.62 -7.10 -2.36
C GLY A 67 25.32 -6.69 -1.66
N ASP A 68 24.94 -5.41 -1.69
CA ASP A 68 23.68 -4.95 -1.09
C ASP A 68 22.49 -5.50 -1.87
N PHE A 69 22.59 -5.51 -3.20
CA PHE A 69 21.60 -6.17 -4.07
C PHE A 69 21.47 -7.66 -3.74
N CYS A 70 22.56 -8.34 -3.39
CA CYS A 70 22.51 -9.77 -3.08
C CYS A 70 21.87 -10.09 -1.72
N TYR A 71 21.84 -9.12 -0.80
CA TYR A 71 21.18 -9.30 0.50
C TYR A 71 19.76 -8.78 0.54
N ILE A 72 19.47 -7.72 -0.19
CA ILE A 72 18.19 -7.04 -0.16
C ILE A 72 17.45 -7.36 -1.45
N LEU A 73 16.27 -7.96 -1.33
CA LEU A 73 15.33 -8.11 -2.42
C LEU A 73 14.66 -6.75 -2.66
N PRO A 74 14.94 -6.07 -3.79
CA PRO A 74 14.37 -4.74 -4.04
C PRO A 74 12.92 -4.87 -4.47
N VAL A 75 12.01 -4.73 -3.51
CA VAL A 75 10.55 -4.79 -3.70
C VAL A 75 9.96 -3.47 -3.30
N GLU A 76 9.07 -2.93 -4.13
CA GLU A 76 8.34 -1.72 -3.76
C GLU A 76 7.27 -2.06 -2.70
N LEU A 77 7.39 -1.42 -1.54
CA LEU A 77 6.40 -1.43 -0.47
C LEU A 77 5.54 -0.18 -0.60
N MET A 78 4.25 -0.36 -0.79
CA MET A 78 3.29 0.68 -1.17
C MET A 78 2.16 0.85 -0.14
N GLY A 79 2.31 0.28 1.05
CA GLY A 79 1.38 0.49 2.16
C GLY A 79 1.53 1.87 2.79
N PHE A 80 0.54 2.24 3.60
CA PHE A 80 0.48 3.54 4.25
C PHE A 80 0.94 3.44 5.70
N SER A 81 1.87 4.33 6.09
CA SER A 81 2.12 4.66 7.48
C SER A 81 1.18 5.76 7.97
N ASP A 82 1.17 6.01 9.28
CA ASP A 82 0.49 7.16 9.87
C ASP A 82 1.01 8.49 9.26
N MET A 83 2.33 8.59 9.07
CA MET A 83 2.97 9.74 8.41
C MET A 83 2.54 9.90 6.95
N LEU A 84 2.62 8.83 6.14
CA LEU A 84 2.21 8.88 4.73
C LEU A 84 0.72 9.18 4.58
N TYR A 85 -0.11 8.72 5.51
CA TYR A 85 -1.52 9.03 5.51
C TYR A 85 -1.80 10.51 5.75
N GLU A 86 -1.11 11.17 6.68
CA GLU A 86 -1.27 12.62 6.89
C GLU A 86 -0.94 13.43 5.62
N GLU A 87 -0.01 12.95 4.79
CA GLU A 87 0.39 13.61 3.54
C GLU A 87 -0.66 13.50 2.41
N LEU A 88 -1.50 12.45 2.43
CA LEU A 88 -2.49 12.20 1.37
C LEU A 88 -3.48 13.36 1.16
N ALA A 89 -3.76 14.16 2.19
CA ALA A 89 -4.67 15.29 2.07
C ALA A 89 -4.14 16.38 1.11
N GLY A 90 -2.83 16.46 0.90
CA GLY A 90 -2.18 17.48 0.06
C GLY A 90 -1.86 17.04 -1.37
N CYS A 91 -1.99 15.76 -1.71
CA CYS A 91 -1.49 15.21 -2.98
C CYS A 91 -2.48 15.33 -4.14
N ASP A 92 -3.64 14.67 -4.03
CA ASP A 92 -4.62 14.53 -5.12
C ASP A 92 -6.06 14.65 -4.58
N ASN A 93 -6.88 15.47 -5.25
CA ASN A 93 -8.26 15.72 -4.81
C ASN A 93 -9.11 14.45 -4.80
N GLY A 94 -8.94 13.56 -5.77
CA GLY A 94 -9.67 12.31 -5.89
C GLY A 94 -9.36 11.37 -4.73
N GLN A 95 -8.08 11.18 -4.43
CA GLN A 95 -7.64 10.39 -3.27
C GLN A 95 -8.14 11.00 -1.96
N ALA A 96 -7.95 12.31 -1.76
CA ALA A 96 -8.41 12.98 -0.54
C ALA A 96 -9.94 12.86 -0.35
N MET A 97 -10.73 12.98 -1.42
CA MET A 97 -12.17 12.78 -1.39
C MET A 97 -12.56 11.34 -1.05
N MET A 98 -11.88 10.32 -1.60
CA MET A 98 -12.15 8.93 -1.22
C MET A 98 -11.80 8.69 0.26
N THR A 99 -10.64 9.16 0.72
CA THR A 99 -10.20 9.03 2.11
C THR A 99 -11.15 9.73 3.09
N ALA A 100 -11.76 10.85 2.70
CA ALA A 100 -12.78 11.53 3.49
C ALA A 100 -14.01 10.64 3.79
N LEU A 101 -14.33 9.66 2.93
CA LEU A 101 -15.45 8.73 3.11
C LEU A 101 -15.09 7.56 4.03
N ILE A 102 -13.82 7.21 4.13
CA ILE A 102 -13.35 5.99 4.78
C ILE A 102 -13.10 6.25 6.27
N GLU A 103 -13.28 5.22 7.08
CA GLU A 103 -12.85 5.23 8.47
C GLU A 103 -11.33 5.39 8.56
N CYS A 104 -10.87 6.27 9.44
CA CYS A 104 -9.43 6.43 9.69
C CYS A 104 -8.83 5.10 10.17
N PRO A 105 -7.79 4.56 9.50
CA PRO A 105 -7.15 3.31 9.89
C PRO A 105 -6.27 3.44 11.14
N TYR A 106 -5.80 4.66 11.46
CA TYR A 106 -4.93 4.91 12.61
C TYR A 106 -5.74 5.33 13.83
N GLU A 107 -5.35 4.79 14.98
CA GLU A 107 -6.06 4.99 16.26
C GLU A 107 -6.26 6.47 16.59
N ARG A 108 -7.34 6.73 17.33
CA ARG A 108 -7.75 8.02 17.91
C ARG A 108 -6.77 8.54 19.00
N GLY A 109 -5.48 8.27 18.85
CA GLY A 109 -4.42 8.51 19.83
C GLY A 109 -3.79 9.88 19.67
N ARG A 110 -4.15 10.80 20.58
CA ARG A 110 -3.60 12.14 20.85
C ARG A 110 -4.19 13.34 20.12
N ARG A 111 -4.73 13.23 18.90
CA ARG A 111 -5.22 14.41 18.15
C ARG A 111 -6.69 14.36 17.72
N GLY A 112 -7.29 13.16 17.65
CA GLY A 112 -8.74 12.97 17.59
C GLY A 112 -9.36 13.81 16.50
N ASN A 113 -9.06 13.48 15.23
CA ASN A 113 -9.68 13.98 13.98
C ASN A 113 -8.70 13.89 12.79
N GLU A 114 -8.00 12.78 12.67
CA GLU A 114 -7.01 12.50 11.63
C GLU A 114 -7.65 12.51 10.22
N ARG A 115 -8.99 12.35 10.16
CA ARG A 115 -9.77 12.48 8.93
C ARG A 115 -10.14 13.92 8.55
N THR A 116 -10.04 14.88 9.47
CA THR A 116 -10.49 16.27 9.24
C THR A 116 -9.83 16.94 8.04
N PRO A 117 -8.51 16.80 7.79
CA PRO A 117 -7.90 17.39 6.59
C PRO A 117 -8.60 16.95 5.30
N PHE A 118 -8.96 15.67 5.17
CA PHE A 118 -9.68 15.14 4.02
C PHE A 118 -11.11 15.67 3.91
N LEU A 119 -11.82 15.79 5.04
CA LEU A 119 -13.16 16.38 5.08
C LEU A 119 -13.12 17.86 4.69
N GLU A 120 -12.07 18.59 5.07
CA GLU A 120 -11.85 19.99 4.68
C GLU A 120 -11.58 20.12 3.18
N GLU A 121 -10.74 19.26 2.60
CA GLU A 121 -10.50 19.25 1.16
C GLU A 121 -11.77 18.88 0.37
N ALA A 122 -12.48 17.84 0.78
CA ALA A 122 -13.77 17.47 0.19
C ALA A 122 -14.79 18.63 0.28
N ALA A 123 -14.78 19.39 1.39
CA ALA A 123 -15.68 20.52 1.57
C ALA A 123 -15.32 21.73 0.69
N LYS A 124 -14.03 21.95 0.39
CA LYS A 124 -13.59 22.98 -0.57
C LYS A 124 -14.07 22.66 -1.98
N VAL A 125 -14.10 21.38 -2.34
CA VAL A 125 -14.47 20.91 -3.68
C VAL A 125 -15.98 20.81 -3.86
N ALA A 126 -16.67 20.13 -2.95
CA ALA A 126 -18.07 19.73 -3.13
C ALA A 126 -19.05 20.43 -2.17
N GLY A 127 -18.53 21.22 -1.22
CA GLY A 127 -19.32 22.02 -0.30
C GLY A 127 -19.61 21.34 1.04
N LYS A 128 -19.67 22.15 2.11
CA LYS A 128 -19.88 21.70 3.50
C LYS A 128 -21.20 20.95 3.72
N GLU A 129 -22.25 21.32 2.99
CA GLU A 129 -23.57 20.67 3.12
C GLU A 129 -23.54 19.21 2.66
N LEU A 130 -22.74 18.90 1.64
CA LEU A 130 -22.61 17.54 1.16
C LEU A 130 -21.74 16.71 2.10
N VAL A 131 -20.60 17.27 2.53
CA VAL A 131 -19.66 16.62 3.47
C VAL A 131 -20.31 16.32 4.82
N SER A 132 -21.24 17.16 5.30
CA SER A 132 -21.94 16.91 6.57
C SER A 132 -22.86 15.69 6.55
N LYS A 133 -23.08 15.06 5.39
CA LYS A 133 -23.85 13.82 5.25
C LYS A 133 -22.98 12.57 5.40
N ILE A 134 -21.65 12.70 5.42
CA ILE A 134 -20.73 11.59 5.64
C ILE A 134 -20.86 11.15 7.11
N PRO A 135 -20.89 9.84 7.42
CA PRO A 135 -20.88 9.37 8.80
C PRO A 135 -19.71 9.95 9.59
N GLU A 136 -19.91 10.22 10.88
CA GLU A 136 -18.93 10.88 11.76
C GLU A 136 -17.56 10.18 11.76
N HIS A 137 -17.55 8.85 11.64
CA HIS A 137 -16.34 8.04 11.57
C HIS A 137 -16.10 7.41 10.19
N GLY A 138 -16.90 7.76 9.19
CA GLY A 138 -16.82 7.16 7.86
C GLY A 138 -17.38 5.76 7.79
N TRP A 139 -17.15 5.12 6.66
CA TRP A 139 -17.48 3.71 6.46
C TRP A 139 -16.24 2.84 6.64
N THR A 140 -16.42 1.69 7.29
CA THR A 140 -15.37 0.67 7.38
C THR A 140 -15.17 -0.01 6.02
N PRO A 141 -14.02 -0.67 5.76
CA PRO A 141 -13.83 -1.44 4.52
C PRO A 141 -14.94 -2.45 4.27
N ALA A 142 -15.33 -3.22 5.30
CA ALA A 142 -16.42 -4.18 5.22
C ALA A 142 -17.78 -3.53 4.84
N GLN A 143 -18.07 -2.33 5.35
CA GLN A 143 -19.27 -1.59 4.96
C GLN A 143 -19.19 -1.10 3.52
N LEU A 144 -18.01 -0.64 3.08
CA LEU A 144 -17.79 -0.20 1.71
C LEU A 144 -17.96 -1.36 0.73
N HIS A 145 -17.39 -2.53 0.98
CA HIS A 145 -17.64 -3.73 0.18
C HIS A 145 -19.13 -4.04 0.04
N ALA A 146 -19.88 -4.04 1.15
CA ALA A 146 -21.33 -4.25 1.11
C ALA A 146 -22.08 -3.21 0.24
N LEU A 147 -21.57 -1.98 0.17
CA LEU A 147 -22.15 -0.87 -0.59
C LEU A 147 -21.72 -0.84 -2.05
N VAL A 148 -20.45 -1.07 -2.37
CA VAL A 148 -19.89 -0.75 -3.69
C VAL A 148 -19.46 -1.97 -4.50
N ASP A 149 -19.39 -3.15 -3.91
CA ASP A 149 -19.03 -4.36 -4.66
C ASP A 149 -19.99 -4.59 -5.83
N ASN A 150 -19.42 -5.09 -6.93
CA ASN A 150 -20.10 -5.31 -8.21
C ASN A 150 -20.71 -4.03 -8.80
N THR A 151 -20.14 -2.86 -8.48
CA THR A 151 -20.50 -1.59 -9.11
C THR A 151 -19.26 -0.90 -9.66
N ARG A 152 -19.48 0.19 -10.41
CA ARG A 152 -18.38 1.03 -10.90
C ARG A 152 -17.58 1.75 -9.80
N TYR A 153 -18.04 1.69 -8.55
CA TYR A 153 -17.40 2.34 -7.41
C TYR A 153 -16.58 1.38 -6.54
N ALA A 154 -16.35 0.13 -7.01
CA ALA A 154 -15.61 -0.89 -6.25
C ALA A 154 -14.20 -0.42 -5.82
N GLY A 155 -13.56 0.45 -6.62
CA GLY A 155 -12.27 1.05 -6.26
C GLY A 155 -12.27 1.84 -4.94
N LEU A 156 -13.42 2.28 -4.43
CA LEU A 156 -13.52 2.88 -3.09
C LEU A 156 -13.30 1.85 -1.97
N ALA A 157 -13.79 0.61 -2.15
CA ALA A 157 -13.54 -0.46 -1.19
C ALA A 157 -12.09 -0.94 -1.29
N ASP A 158 -11.56 -1.13 -2.50
CA ASP A 158 -10.15 -1.45 -2.72
C ASP A 158 -9.21 -0.40 -2.08
N TRP A 159 -9.58 0.90 -2.14
CA TRP A 159 -8.82 1.96 -1.47
C TRP A 159 -8.90 1.87 0.06
N ALA A 160 -10.05 1.49 0.60
CA ALA A 160 -10.21 1.31 2.05
C ALA A 160 -9.39 0.13 2.57
N ASP A 161 -9.37 -0.99 1.83
CA ASP A 161 -8.51 -2.14 2.14
C ASP A 161 -7.03 -1.73 2.10
N TRP A 162 -6.63 -0.96 1.09
CA TRP A 162 -5.24 -0.52 0.96
C TRP A 162 -4.81 0.39 2.11
N LEU A 163 -5.63 1.38 2.50
CA LEU A 163 -5.35 2.23 3.66
C LEU A 163 -5.23 1.43 4.98
N ARG A 164 -5.93 0.30 5.08
CA ARG A 164 -5.92 -0.60 6.25
C ARG A 164 -4.84 -1.68 6.21
N GLY A 165 -4.18 -1.87 5.08
CA GLY A 165 -3.32 -3.04 4.88
C GLY A 165 -4.11 -4.36 4.84
N GLU A 166 -5.31 -4.37 4.27
CA GLU A 166 -6.23 -5.52 4.18
C GLU A 166 -6.39 -6.03 2.73
N THR A 167 -5.47 -5.70 1.81
CA THR A 167 -5.60 -6.01 0.36
C THR A 167 -5.32 -7.46 -0.03
N GLY A 168 -4.78 -8.26 0.89
CA GLY A 168 -4.22 -9.58 0.58
C GLY A 168 -2.89 -9.55 -0.18
N SER A 169 -2.28 -8.39 -0.43
CA SER A 169 -0.93 -8.26 -0.99
C SER A 169 0.05 -7.71 0.06
N CYS A 170 1.18 -8.40 0.28
CA CYS A 170 2.18 -7.93 1.23
C CYS A 170 2.78 -6.57 0.81
N GLN A 171 2.95 -6.33 -0.49
CA GLN A 171 3.49 -5.08 -1.02
C GLN A 171 2.57 -3.89 -0.75
N LEU A 172 1.25 -4.07 -0.89
CA LEU A 172 0.28 -3.00 -0.62
C LEU A 172 0.00 -2.83 0.88
N ASN A 173 0.34 -3.82 1.71
CA ASN A 173 0.04 -3.81 3.14
C ASN A 173 1.22 -3.37 4.02
N ALA A 174 2.43 -3.27 3.46
CA ALA A 174 3.64 -2.89 4.19
C ALA A 174 4.20 -1.54 3.72
N SER A 175 4.78 -0.79 4.65
CA SER A 175 5.47 0.48 4.38
C SER A 175 6.89 0.44 4.95
N TYR A 176 7.82 1.17 4.33
CA TYR A 176 9.21 1.24 4.80
C TYR A 176 9.38 1.86 6.20
N ASP A 177 8.35 2.53 6.73
CA ASP A 177 8.38 3.09 8.09
C ASP A 177 8.27 1.99 9.16
N TRP A 178 7.69 0.84 8.82
CA TRP A 178 7.44 -0.26 9.76
C TRP A 178 8.11 -1.57 9.37
N TYR A 179 8.68 -1.63 8.17
CA TYR A 179 9.20 -2.85 7.59
C TYR A 179 10.67 -2.72 7.25
N GLU A 180 11.46 -3.72 7.68
CA GLU A 180 12.85 -3.85 7.27
C GLU A 180 12.93 -4.41 5.83
N MET A 181 14.08 -4.23 5.20
CA MET A 181 14.32 -4.73 3.86
C MET A 181 14.34 -6.26 3.83
N GLU A 182 13.53 -6.85 2.95
CA GLU A 182 13.44 -8.30 2.81
C GLU A 182 14.69 -8.89 2.14
N SER A 183 15.02 -10.13 2.51
CA SER A 183 16.09 -10.89 1.87
C SER A 183 15.59 -11.80 0.76
N TRP A 184 16.46 -12.13 -0.18
CA TRP A 184 16.15 -13.09 -1.24
C TRP A 184 15.76 -14.45 -0.65
N SER A 185 14.58 -14.95 -1.03
CA SER A 185 14.18 -16.34 -0.79
C SER A 185 13.22 -16.81 -1.87
N GLU A 186 13.32 -18.09 -2.24
CA GLU A 186 12.43 -18.67 -3.27
C GLU A 186 10.95 -18.54 -2.87
N GLY A 187 10.63 -18.77 -1.59
CA GLY A 187 9.27 -18.70 -1.07
C GLY A 187 8.69 -17.28 -1.16
N LEU A 188 9.46 -16.26 -0.78
CA LEU A 188 9.03 -14.87 -0.88
C LEU A 188 8.89 -14.43 -2.34
N VAL A 189 9.84 -14.79 -3.21
CA VAL A 189 9.77 -14.47 -4.65
C VAL A 189 8.53 -15.12 -5.28
N GLN A 190 8.24 -16.37 -4.94
CA GLN A 190 7.03 -17.05 -5.42
C GLN A 190 5.77 -16.34 -4.91
N GLN A 191 5.68 -16.03 -3.62
CA GLN A 191 4.54 -15.35 -3.04
C GLN A 191 4.27 -14.00 -3.72
N LEU A 192 5.30 -13.15 -3.84
CA LEU A 192 5.20 -11.85 -4.51
C LEU A 192 4.78 -11.98 -5.97
N THR A 193 5.29 -12.99 -6.68
CA THR A 193 4.90 -13.27 -8.07
C THR A 193 3.44 -13.67 -8.18
N GLU A 194 2.95 -14.50 -7.25
CA GLU A 194 1.55 -14.95 -7.22
C GLU A 194 0.59 -13.80 -6.85
N GLU A 195 1.01 -12.89 -5.97
CA GLU A 195 0.23 -11.72 -5.54
C GLU A 195 0.24 -10.56 -6.55
N TYR A 196 1.27 -10.46 -7.41
CA TYR A 196 1.47 -9.32 -8.30
C TYR A 196 0.27 -8.99 -9.23
N PRO A 197 -0.45 -9.96 -9.82
CA PRO A 197 -1.65 -9.66 -10.59
C PRO A 197 -2.77 -8.99 -9.76
N GLU A 198 -2.92 -9.38 -8.50
CA GLU A 198 -3.93 -8.79 -7.61
C GLU A 198 -3.53 -7.37 -7.19
N LEU A 199 -2.23 -7.14 -6.94
CA LEU A 199 -1.69 -5.80 -6.73
C LEU A 199 -2.05 -4.88 -7.90
N LEU A 200 -1.79 -5.31 -9.14
CA LEU A 200 -2.12 -4.52 -10.34
C LEU A 200 -3.63 -4.25 -10.45
N ARG A 201 -4.47 -5.23 -10.10
CA ARG A 201 -5.93 -5.08 -10.10
C ARG A 201 -6.38 -4.00 -9.11
N VAL A 202 -5.87 -4.04 -7.88
CA VAL A 202 -6.18 -3.06 -6.83
C VAL A 202 -5.74 -1.66 -7.28
N GLN A 203 -4.50 -1.52 -7.75
CA GLN A 203 -3.99 -0.24 -8.24
C GLN A 203 -4.81 0.32 -9.39
N GLU A 204 -5.14 -0.49 -10.39
CA GLU A 204 -5.96 -0.06 -11.52
C GLU A 204 -7.36 0.36 -11.07
N SER A 205 -7.98 -0.40 -10.16
CA SER A 205 -9.31 -0.10 -9.61
C SER A 205 -9.34 1.25 -8.89
N VAL A 206 -8.37 1.49 -8.00
CA VAL A 206 -8.23 2.75 -7.27
C VAL A 206 -7.92 3.90 -8.22
N ASN A 207 -6.95 3.74 -9.13
CA ASN A 207 -6.57 4.78 -10.09
C ASN A 207 -7.72 5.18 -11.02
N ASN A 208 -8.54 4.22 -11.43
CA ASN A 208 -9.75 4.51 -12.22
C ASN A 208 -10.75 5.35 -11.43
N MET A 209 -10.92 5.08 -10.13
CA MET A 209 -11.80 5.84 -9.25
C MET A 209 -11.28 7.26 -9.01
N VAL A 210 -9.97 7.41 -8.75
CA VAL A 210 -9.28 8.70 -8.63
C VAL A 210 -9.45 9.51 -9.91
N ALA A 211 -9.12 8.91 -11.07
CA ALA A 211 -9.23 9.58 -12.36
C ALA A 211 -10.67 9.96 -12.70
N TRP A 212 -11.65 9.13 -12.32
CA TRP A 212 -13.06 9.47 -12.45
C TRP A 212 -13.41 10.69 -11.60
N LEU A 213 -13.13 10.66 -10.29
CA LEU A 213 -13.38 11.79 -9.38
C LEU A 213 -12.75 13.08 -9.89
N ASN A 214 -11.48 13.04 -10.32
CA ASN A 214 -10.74 14.22 -10.75
C ASN A 214 -11.29 14.89 -12.02
N ARG A 215 -12.07 14.20 -12.87
CA ARG A 215 -12.66 14.80 -14.08
C ARG A 215 -13.70 15.86 -13.76
N MET A 216 -14.57 15.58 -12.78
CA MET A 216 -15.64 16.48 -12.35
C MET A 216 -15.80 16.38 -10.83
N PRO A 217 -14.85 16.91 -10.05
CA PRO A 217 -14.73 16.59 -8.62
C PRO A 217 -16.00 16.79 -7.80
N ALA A 218 -16.65 17.96 -7.90
CA ALA A 218 -17.87 18.26 -7.16
C ALA A 218 -19.05 17.36 -7.57
N GLU A 219 -19.25 17.15 -8.87
CA GLU A 219 -20.39 16.40 -9.40
C GLU A 219 -20.24 14.91 -9.12
N HIS A 220 -19.07 14.34 -9.41
CA HIS A 220 -18.78 12.92 -9.19
C HIS A 220 -18.74 12.58 -7.69
N PHE A 221 -18.19 13.45 -6.84
CA PHE A 221 -18.23 13.22 -5.39
C PHE A 221 -19.67 13.24 -4.85
N SER A 222 -20.50 14.17 -5.31
CA SER A 222 -21.93 14.20 -4.97
C SER A 222 -22.64 12.93 -5.42
N GLU A 223 -22.41 12.49 -6.66
CA GLU A 223 -23.00 11.28 -7.20
C GLU A 223 -22.61 10.03 -6.41
N LEU A 224 -21.34 9.91 -6.03
CA LEU A 224 -20.83 8.82 -5.21
C LEU A 224 -21.48 8.83 -3.82
N LEU A 225 -21.49 9.97 -3.13
CA LEU A 225 -22.04 10.06 -1.78
C LEU A 225 -23.54 9.77 -1.75
N GLU A 226 -24.30 10.31 -2.70
CA GLU A 226 -25.73 10.01 -2.83
C GLU A 226 -25.99 8.54 -3.09
N PHE A 227 -25.16 7.90 -3.92
CA PHE A 227 -25.23 6.46 -4.16
C PHE A 227 -25.02 5.65 -2.85
N LEU A 228 -23.97 5.95 -2.08
CA LEU A 228 -23.67 5.28 -0.82
C LEU A 228 -24.83 5.41 0.18
N LEU A 229 -25.32 6.63 0.38
CA LEU A 229 -26.42 6.92 1.29
C LEU A 229 -27.73 6.24 0.86
N ALA A 230 -28.01 6.18 -0.44
CA ALA A 230 -29.19 5.51 -0.96
C ALA A 230 -29.12 3.99 -0.78
N ARG A 231 -27.93 3.39 -0.89
CA ARG A 231 -27.73 1.94 -0.74
C ARG A 231 -27.69 1.52 0.71
N GLN A 232 -27.08 2.31 1.59
CA GLN A 232 -27.09 2.11 3.05
C GLN A 232 -28.52 2.01 3.61
N LYS A 233 -29.47 2.77 3.07
CA LYS A 233 -30.90 2.69 3.49
C LYS A 233 -31.59 1.37 3.09
N LYS A 234 -31.02 0.62 2.14
CA LYS A 234 -31.63 -0.58 1.56
C LYS A 234 -31.06 -1.88 2.09
N ILE A 235 -29.87 -1.85 2.69
CA ILE A 235 -29.16 -3.03 3.17
C ILE A 235 -28.85 -2.91 4.65
N LYS A 236 -28.76 -4.05 5.33
CA LYS A 236 -28.20 -4.09 6.68
C LYS A 236 -26.67 -4.10 6.54
N LEU A 237 -26.02 -3.04 7.00
CA LEU A 237 -24.56 -2.96 6.98
C LEU A 237 -23.93 -3.86 8.06
N PRO A 238 -22.69 -4.33 7.83
CA PRO A 238 -21.84 -4.86 8.89
C PRO A 238 -21.68 -3.85 10.05
N PRO A 239 -21.32 -4.33 11.25
CA PRO A 239 -21.09 -3.46 12.41
C PRO A 239 -20.14 -2.32 12.06
N GLY A 240 -20.51 -1.12 12.47
CA GLY A 240 -19.65 0.06 12.35
C GLY A 240 -18.56 0.10 13.42
N PRO A 241 -17.69 1.12 13.36
CA PRO A 241 -16.58 1.32 14.30
C PRO A 241 -17.02 1.26 15.76
N ASP A 242 -18.17 1.84 16.09
CA ASP A 242 -18.67 1.95 17.46
C ASP A 242 -19.50 0.73 17.91
N GLU A 243 -19.79 -0.21 17.00
CA GLU A 243 -20.59 -1.41 17.28
C GLU A 243 -19.74 -2.66 17.57
N VAL A 244 -18.42 -2.59 17.29
CA VAL A 244 -17.48 -3.64 17.65
C VAL A 244 -17.20 -3.53 19.16
N LYS A 245 -17.82 -4.42 19.94
CA LYS A 245 -17.41 -4.61 21.34
C LYS A 245 -15.92 -4.96 21.36
N PRO A 246 -15.11 -4.37 22.24
CA PRO A 246 -13.69 -4.71 22.31
C PRO A 246 -13.56 -6.23 22.40
N GLY A 247 -12.74 -6.78 21.51
CA GLY A 247 -12.39 -8.19 21.54
C GLY A 247 -11.82 -8.57 22.90
N LYS A 248 -11.67 -9.87 23.15
CA LYS A 248 -10.82 -10.29 24.27
C LYS A 248 -9.45 -9.65 24.06
N LYS A 249 -8.95 -8.94 25.08
CA LYS A 249 -7.62 -8.35 25.08
C LYS A 249 -6.61 -9.35 24.51
N THR A 250 -5.80 -8.89 23.56
CA THR A 250 -4.63 -9.61 23.08
C THR A 250 -3.67 -9.84 24.25
N LEU A 251 -2.75 -10.80 24.10
CA LEU A 251 -1.75 -11.05 25.15
C LEU A 251 -0.89 -9.82 25.40
N MET A 252 -0.58 -8.99 24.39
CA MET A 252 0.15 -7.73 24.60
C MET A 252 -0.63 -6.73 25.46
N GLU A 253 -1.93 -6.53 25.21
CA GLU A 253 -2.77 -5.64 26.03
C GLU A 253 -2.99 -6.14 27.47
N ILE A 254 -2.73 -7.42 27.75
CA ILE A 254 -2.73 -7.97 29.11
C ILE A 254 -1.41 -7.68 29.80
N PHE A 255 -0.29 -7.68 29.06
CA PHE A 255 1.04 -7.43 29.62
C PHE A 255 1.40 -5.95 29.74
N ASP A 256 0.80 -5.07 28.93
CA ASP A 256 0.98 -3.60 29.05
C ASP A 256 0.23 -3.01 30.26
N ASP A 257 -0.91 -3.59 30.66
CA ASP A 257 -1.69 -3.13 31.82
C ASP A 257 -1.05 -3.51 33.18
N ASP A 258 -0.08 -4.43 33.19
CA ASP A 258 0.62 -4.87 34.39
C ASP A 258 1.87 -4.02 34.70
N GLU A 259 2.29 -3.09 33.83
CA GLU A 259 3.45 -2.19 34.08
C GLU A 259 3.09 -0.87 34.79
N ASP A 260 1.81 -0.47 34.83
CA ASP A 260 1.35 0.74 35.54
C ASP A 260 0.83 0.46 36.97
N GLY A 261 1.08 -0.76 37.48
CA GLY A 261 0.45 -1.31 38.67
C GLY A 261 1.36 -1.54 39.88
N ASP A 262 2.44 -0.79 40.08
CA ASP A 262 3.18 -0.77 41.36
C ASP A 262 4.02 0.52 41.53
N GLU A 263 3.39 1.60 42.04
CA GLU A 263 4.03 2.61 42.91
C GLU A 263 3.10 3.06 44.05
#